data_AF-A0A9P3J5Y7-F1
#
_entry.id   AF-A0A9P3J5Y7-F1
#
_cell.length_a   1.000
_cell.length_b   1.000
_cell.length_c   1.000
_cell.angle_alpha   90.00
_cell.angle_beta   90.00
_cell.angle_gamma   90.00
#
_symmetry.space_group_name_H-M   'P 1'
#
loop_
_entity.id
_entity.type
_entity.pdbx_description
1 polymer ?
#
loop_
_entity_poly.entity_id
_entity_poly.type
_entity_poly.pdbx_seq_one_letter_code
_entity_poly.pdbx_strand_id
1 'polypeptide(L)' 'MGLLRHLDALVAAWLPGSEGSGVADVLFDETVDFKGKLPLPWFRSVRDLQPDHSPGPNPPLFPMGFGLSKAE' A
#
# COMPACT_ATOMS: atom_id res chain seq x y z
N MET A 1 12.86 6.15 -2.89
CA MET A 1 12.35 7.13 -1.89
C MET A 1 12.18 8.55 -2.43
N GLY A 2 12.27 8.79 -3.76
CA GLY A 2 11.99 10.11 -4.34
C GLY A 2 10.52 10.33 -4.69
N LEU A 3 9.87 9.32 -5.30
CA LEU A 3 8.51 9.48 -5.83
C LEU A 3 7.45 9.80 -4.77
N LEU A 4 7.45 9.08 -3.63
CA LEU A 4 6.47 9.27 -2.57
C LEU A 4 6.43 10.68 -1.99
N ARG A 5 7.51 11.46 -2.09
CA ARG A 5 7.56 12.84 -1.58
C ARG A 5 6.87 13.85 -2.51
N HIS A 6 6.51 13.43 -3.72
CA HIS A 6 5.90 14.29 -4.73
C HIS A 6 4.46 13.89 -5.04
N LEU A 7 3.86 13.04 -4.20
CA LEU A 7 2.48 12.57 -4.34
C LEU A 7 1.69 12.99 -3.11
N ASP A 8 0.54 13.62 -3.31
CA ASP A 8 -0.41 13.93 -2.23
C ASP A 8 -1.05 12.64 -1.67
N ALA A 9 -1.29 11.66 -2.55
CA ALA A 9 -1.82 10.34 -2.20
C ALA A 9 -1.30 9.25 -3.16
N LEU A 10 -1.23 8.01 -2.66
CA LEU A 10 -0.88 6.83 -3.46
C LEU A 10 -1.70 5.62 -2.98
N VAL A 11 -2.26 4.87 -3.92
CA VAL A 11 -3.01 3.63 -3.67
C VAL A 11 -2.30 2.46 -4.35
N ALA A 12 -2.04 1.39 -3.59
CA ALA A 12 -1.57 0.14 -4.15
C ALA A 12 -2.76 -0.77 -4.49
N ALA A 13 -3.13 -0.79 -5.77
CA ALA A 13 -4.28 -1.54 -6.28
C ALA A 13 -3.96 -3.00 -6.69
N TRP A 14 -2.69 -3.40 -6.62
CA TRP A 14 -2.20 -4.74 -7.01
C TRP A 14 -2.58 -5.11 -8.45
N LEU A 15 -3.18 -6.29 -8.66
CA LEU A 15 -3.66 -6.79 -9.94
C LEU A 15 -5.20 -6.87 -9.89
N PRO A 16 -5.92 -5.76 -10.10
CA PRO A 16 -7.35 -5.65 -9.79
C PRO A 16 -8.29 -6.42 -10.75
N GLY A 17 -7.78 -6.98 -11.84
CA GLY A 17 -8.60 -7.68 -12.84
C GLY A 17 -9.32 -6.72 -13.80
N SER A 18 -10.42 -7.19 -14.42
CA SER A 18 -11.19 -6.43 -15.42
C SER A 18 -12.05 -5.32 -14.82
N GLU A 19 -12.44 -5.46 -13.55
CA GLU A 19 -13.41 -4.59 -12.88
C GLU A 19 -12.77 -3.31 -12.34
N GLY A 20 -12.19 -2.50 -13.24
CA GLY A 20 -11.50 -1.27 -12.90
C GLY A 20 -12.38 -0.20 -12.23
N SER A 21 -13.71 -0.31 -12.35
CA SER A 21 -14.66 0.55 -11.64
C SER A 21 -14.49 0.47 -10.12
N GLY A 22 -14.10 -0.69 -9.57
CA GLY A 22 -13.85 -0.82 -8.13
C GLY A 22 -12.73 0.08 -7.60
N VAL A 23 -11.78 0.49 -8.46
CA VAL A 23 -10.77 1.50 -8.11
C VAL A 23 -11.39 2.89 -8.06
N ALA A 24 -12.30 3.21 -8.98
CA ALA A 24 -13.00 4.50 -8.99
C ALA A 24 -13.96 4.63 -7.80
N ASP A 25 -14.66 3.56 -7.42
CA ASP A 25 -15.59 3.53 -6.29
C ASP A 25 -14.90 4.01 -5.01
N VAL A 26 -13.77 3.40 -4.64
CA VAL A 26 -13.03 3.81 -3.43
C VAL A 26 -12.37 5.19 -3.55
N LEU A 27 -12.11 5.71 -4.75
CA LEU A 27 -11.51 7.03 -4.93
C LEU A 27 -12.54 8.16 -4.87
N PHE A 28 -13.73 7.95 -5.42
CA PHE A 28 -14.68 9.03 -5.69
C PHE A 28 -16.05 8.88 -5.00
N ASP A 29 -16.46 7.65 -4.66
CA ASP A 29 -17.69 7.47 -3.88
C ASP A 29 -17.40 7.74 -2.39
N GLU A 30 -17.94 8.82 -1.86
CA GLU A 30 -17.78 9.23 -0.46
C GLU A 30 -18.34 8.19 0.53
N THR A 31 -19.27 7.34 0.09
CA THR A 31 -19.87 6.30 0.93
C THR A 31 -19.02 5.02 1.00
N VAL A 32 -18.02 4.88 0.13
CA VAL A 32 -17.14 3.70 0.05
C VAL A 32 -15.75 4.05 0.59
N ASP A 33 -15.32 3.36 1.65
CA ASP A 33 -14.03 3.61 2.30
C ASP A 33 -12.96 2.54 1.99
N PHE A 34 -11.69 2.92 2.13
CA PHE A 34 -10.55 2.01 2.05
C PHE A 34 -10.48 1.07 3.26
N LYS A 35 -10.60 -0.23 3.01
CA LYS A 35 -10.50 -1.28 4.05
C LYS A 35 -9.25 -2.14 3.93
N GLY A 36 -8.52 -2.02 2.81
CA GLY A 36 -7.35 -2.85 2.51
C GLY A 36 -6.22 -2.62 3.50
N LYS A 37 -5.61 -3.71 3.97
CA LYS A 37 -4.40 -3.71 4.79
C LYS A 37 -3.31 -4.49 4.06
N LEU A 38 -2.07 -4.03 4.18
CA LEU A 38 -0.93 -4.64 3.50
C LEU A 38 -0.76 -6.10 3.94
N PRO A 39 -0.85 -7.09 3.01
CA PRO A 39 -0.66 -8.49 3.34
C PRO A 39 0.82 -8.85 3.53
N LEU A 40 1.73 -7.95 3.16
CA LEU A 40 3.18 -8.10 3.17
C LEU A 40 3.80 -6.76 3.62
N PRO A 41 4.96 -6.75 4.32
CA PRO A 41 5.67 -5.51 4.58
C PRO A 41 6.15 -4.85 3.27
N TRP A 42 6.05 -3.53 3.18
CA TRP A 42 6.63 -2.75 2.09
C TRP A 42 8.02 -2.27 2.50
N PHE A 43 9.06 -2.85 1.91
CA PHE A 43 10.46 -2.57 2.27
C PHE A 43 10.93 -1.19 1.76
N ARG A 44 11.88 -0.58 2.47
CA ARG A 44 12.48 0.71 2.05
C ARG A 44 13.39 0.53 0.84
N SER A 45 14.10 -0.60 0.80
CA SER A 45 15.04 -0.97 -0.23
C SER A 45 14.91 -2.46 -0.55
N VAL A 46 15.21 -2.83 -1.78
CA VAL A 46 15.35 -4.24 -2.18
C VAL A 46 16.48 -4.94 -1.42
N ARG A 47 17.45 -4.20 -0.87
CA ARG A 47 18.54 -4.73 -0.05
C ARG A 47 18.09 -5.20 1.34
N ASP A 48 16.90 -4.78 1.78
CA ASP A 48 16.33 -5.22 3.06
C ASP A 48 15.60 -6.57 2.93
N LEU A 49 15.50 -7.13 1.71
CA LEU A 49 14.93 -8.46 1.47
C LEU A 49 15.95 -9.53 1.84
N GLN A 50 15.58 -10.40 2.77
CA GLN A 50 16.37 -11.59 3.10
C GLN A 50 15.92 -12.80 2.27
N PRO A 51 16.86 -13.64 1.79
CA PRO A 51 16.52 -14.82 0.98
C PRO A 51 15.62 -15.84 1.70
N ASP A 52 15.65 -15.86 3.02
CA ASP A 52 14.88 -16.77 3.87
C ASP A 52 13.54 -16.17 4.35
N HIS A 53 13.16 -15.01 3.82
CA HIS A 53 11.94 -14.26 4.18
C HIS A 53 11.90 -13.78 5.65
N SER A 54 13.00 -13.87 6.40
CA SER A 54 13.06 -13.36 7.76
C SER A 54 13.11 -11.82 7.77
N PRO A 55 12.65 -11.14 8.85
CA PRO A 55 12.68 -9.68 8.94
C PRO A 55 14.10 -9.13 8.85
N GLY A 56 14.36 -8.29 7.85
CA GLY A 56 15.64 -7.61 7.67
C GLY A 56 16.02 -6.72 8.87
N PRO A 57 17.29 -6.26 8.94
CA PRO A 57 17.78 -5.46 10.06
C PRO A 57 17.10 -4.09 10.18
N ASN A 58 16.52 -3.59 9.08
CA ASN A 58 15.81 -2.32 9.04
C ASN A 58 14.29 -2.53 9.10
N PRO A 59 13.55 -1.72 9.87
CA PRO A 59 12.09 -1.76 9.83
C PRO A 59 11.57 -1.37 8.45
N PRO A 60 10.44 -1.98 7.99
CA PRO A 60 9.86 -1.69 6.69
C PRO A 60 9.44 -0.21 6.59
N LEU A 61 9.20 0.25 5.35
CA LEU A 61 8.60 1.55 5.12
C LEU A 61 7.16 1.57 5.64
N PHE A 62 6.40 0.53 5.29
CA PHE A 62 5.07 0.27 5.79
C PHE A 62 5.00 -1.18 6.32
N PRO A 63 4.65 -1.40 7.60
CA PRO A 63 4.58 -2.75 8.15
C PRO A 63 3.41 -3.55 7.56
N MET A 64 3.47 -4.88 7.70
CA MET A 64 2.31 -5.73 7.44
C MET A 64 1.11 -5.24 8.27
N GLY A 65 -0.08 -5.27 7.69
CA GLY A 65 -1.30 -4.76 8.31
C GLY A 65 -1.48 -3.25 8.21
N PHE A 66 -0.51 -2.50 7.67
CA PHE A 66 -0.68 -1.07 7.42
C PHE A 66 -1.70 -0.80 6.31
N GLY A 67 -2.52 0.24 6.47
CA GLY A 67 -3.44 0.74 5.47
C GLY A 67 -4.28 1.87 6.05
N LEU A 68 -4.41 2.98 5.33
CA LEU A 68 -5.19 4.14 5.77
C LEU A 68 -6.64 3.98 5.33
N SER A 69 -7.55 4.63 6.05
CA SER A 69 -8.92 4.92 5.61
C SER A 69 -8.96 6.33 5.00
N LYS A 70 -10.08 6.70 4.37
CA LYS A 70 -10.38 8.11 4.07
C LYS A 70 -10.35 8.92 5.38
N ALA A 71 -9.94 10.18 5.26
CA ALA A 71 -10.08 11.12 6.36
C ALA A 71 -11.57 11.40 6.61
N GLU A 72 -11.95 11.62 7.86
CA GLU A 72 -13.22 12.28 8.20
C GLU A 72 -13.24 13.73 7.70
#